data_AF-A0A4Z1FUK1-F1
#
_entry.id   AF-A0A4Z1FUK1-F1
#
_cell.length_a   1.000
_cell.length_b   1.000
_cell.length_c   1.000
_cell.angle_alpha   90.00
_cell.angle_beta   90.00
_cell.angle_gamma   90.00
#
_symmetry.space_group_name_H-M   'P 1'
#
loop_
_entity.id
_entity.type
_entity.pdbx_description
1 polymer ?
#
loop_
_entity_poly.entity_id
_entity_poly.type
_entity_poly.pdbx_seq_one_letter_code
_entity_poly.pdbx_strand_id
1 'polypeptide(L)'
;MTSLRYPIGLKSYNVTAVRQVYNEIDLTFRKVPEIAGSFFLLEGYSTQAVKAIDAASTAFPHRDDNILVTSYVMYAPDSNVDPIAKEFGEKLRRYLLDGSDDPEHLRAYVNYADGDESLQAIYG
;
A
#
# COMPACT_ATOMS: atom_id res chain seq x y z
N MET A 1 18.54 -6.43 6.58
CA MET A 1 17.34 -5.64 6.88
C MET A 1 16.24 -6.17 6.00
N THR A 2 15.10 -6.54 6.58
CA THR A 2 13.92 -6.99 5.84
C THR A 2 13.03 -5.79 5.56
N SER A 3 12.45 -5.73 4.37
CA SER A 3 11.53 -4.66 3.97
C SER A 3 10.38 -5.27 3.18
N LEU A 4 9.17 -5.10 3.69
CA LEU A 4 7.93 -5.50 3.04
C LEU A 4 7.20 -4.24 2.56
N ARG A 5 6.54 -4.31 1.41
CA ARG A 5 5.85 -3.16 0.81
C ARG A 5 4.41 -3.49 0.49
N TYR A 6 3.51 -2.62 0.92
CA TYR A 6 2.08 -2.82 0.69
C TYR A 6 1.52 -1.63 -0.07
N PRO A 7 1.65 -1.61 -1.42
CA PRO A 7 1.21 -0.51 -2.26
C PRO A 7 -0.30 -0.58 -2.53
N ILE A 8 -0.92 0.58 -2.68
CA ILE A 8 -2.27 0.73 -3.21
C ILE A 8 -2.40 2.04 -3.99
N GLY A 9 -2.91 1.93 -5.21
CA GLY A 9 -3.34 3.06 -6.02
C GLY A 9 -4.75 3.52 -5.62
N LEU A 10 -4.94 4.83 -5.54
CA LEU A 10 -6.19 5.46 -5.09
C LEU A 10 -6.53 6.68 -5.96
N LYS A 11 -7.83 6.96 -6.13
CA LYS A 11 -8.27 8.21 -6.77
C LYS A 11 -8.26 9.41 -5.83
N SER A 12 -8.42 9.23 -4.53
CA SER A 12 -8.44 10.33 -3.56
C SER A 12 -8.02 9.86 -2.17
N TYR A 13 -7.64 10.80 -1.31
CA TYR A 13 -7.37 10.49 0.10
C TYR A 13 -8.69 10.36 0.87
N ASN A 14 -8.98 9.16 1.37
CA ASN A 14 -9.99 8.98 2.41
C ASN A 14 -9.38 9.32 3.77
N VAL A 15 -9.73 10.49 4.32
CA VAL A 15 -9.16 10.99 5.59
C VAL A 15 -9.44 10.05 6.76
N THR A 16 -10.59 9.38 6.77
CA THR A 16 -10.94 8.39 7.80
C THR A 16 -10.02 7.17 7.72
N ALA A 17 -9.79 6.63 6.52
CA ALA A 17 -8.87 5.51 6.30
C ALA A 17 -7.43 5.86 6.67
N VAL A 18 -6.94 7.04 6.24
CA VAL A 18 -5.60 7.52 6.60
C VAL A 18 -5.47 7.69 8.12
N ARG A 19 -6.53 8.14 8.81
CA ARG A 19 -6.54 8.21 10.27
C ARG A 19 -6.47 6.82 10.92
N GLN A 20 -7.14 5.82 10.38
CA GLN A 20 -7.04 4.43 10.86
C GLN A 20 -5.62 3.90 10.73
N VAL A 21 -4.97 4.12 9.57
CA VAL A 21 -3.56 3.78 9.36
C VAL A 21 -2.66 4.45 10.40
N TYR A 22 -2.79 5.76 10.60
CA TYR A 22 -1.98 6.49 11.58
C TYR A 22 -2.15 5.93 13.00
N ASN A 23 -3.38 5.68 13.44
CA ASN A 23 -3.66 5.15 14.76
C ASN A 23 -3.09 3.73 14.94
N GLU A 24 -3.17 2.90 13.90
CA GLU A 24 -2.61 1.53 13.92
C GLU A 24 -1.09 1.55 13.98
N ILE A 25 -0.43 2.46 13.26
CA ILE A 25 1.02 2.69 13.34
C ILE A 25 1.42 3.07 14.77
N ASP A 26 0.78 4.11 15.34
CA ASP A 26 1.07 4.57 16.71
C ASP A 26 0.90 3.45 17.75
N LEU A 27 -0.19 2.69 17.64
CA LEU A 27 -0.46 1.57 18.53
C LEU A 27 0.59 0.46 18.39
N THR A 28 0.91 0.08 17.15
CA THR A 28 1.77 -1.08 16.88
C THR A 28 3.22 -0.77 17.20
N PHE A 29 3.72 0.42 16.88
CA PHE A 29 5.11 0.79 17.17
C PHE A 29 5.40 0.81 18.68
N ARG A 30 4.41 1.13 19.51
CA ARG A 30 4.55 1.03 20.99
C ARG A 30 4.58 -0.41 21.50
N LYS A 31 3.96 -1.35 20.78
CA LYS A 31 3.86 -2.76 21.16
C LYS A 31 4.97 -3.62 20.58
N VAL A 32 5.44 -3.28 19.39
CA VAL A 32 6.42 -4.03 18.59
C VAL A 32 7.51 -3.05 18.13
N PRO A 33 8.44 -2.66 19.02
CA PRO A 33 9.50 -1.72 18.68
C PRO A 33 10.39 -2.18 17.51
N GLU A 34 10.46 -3.48 17.25
CA GLU A 34 11.26 -4.10 16.19
C GLU A 34 10.89 -3.60 14.80
N ILE A 35 9.62 -3.19 14.60
CA ILE A 35 9.12 -2.64 13.33
C ILE A 35 8.96 -1.12 13.35
N ALA A 36 9.32 -0.43 14.43
CA ALA A 36 9.06 1.01 14.60
C ALA A 36 9.88 1.92 13.66
N GLY A 37 10.85 1.36 12.93
CA GLY A 37 11.56 2.04 11.83
C GLY A 37 10.78 2.08 10.52
N SER A 38 9.60 1.46 10.47
CA SER A 38 8.69 1.46 9.32
C SER A 38 8.13 2.85 9.06
N PHE A 39 7.70 3.10 7.82
CA PHE A 39 7.10 4.39 7.43
C PHE A 39 6.00 4.20 6.39
N PHE A 40 5.27 5.28 6.15
CA PHE A 40 4.10 5.29 5.28
C PHE A 40 4.20 6.46 4.30
N LEU A 41 4.16 6.15 3.00
CA LEU A 41 4.28 7.13 1.93
C LEU A 41 2.90 7.51 1.38
N LEU A 42 2.66 8.81 1.23
CA LEU A 42 1.51 9.36 0.51
C LEU A 42 2.04 10.12 -0.71
N GLU A 43 1.93 9.52 -1.89
CA GLU A 43 2.56 10.00 -3.11
C GLU A 43 1.49 10.44 -4.12
N GLY A 44 1.42 11.74 -4.42
CA GLY A 44 0.54 12.27 -5.46
C GLY A 44 1.19 12.17 -6.85
N TYR A 45 0.47 11.63 -7.83
CA TYR A 45 0.96 11.54 -9.20
C TYR A 45 0.71 12.81 -10.02
N SER A 46 1.56 13.03 -11.03
CA SER A 46 1.28 13.96 -12.13
C SER A 46 0.29 13.31 -13.09
N THR A 47 -1.01 13.61 -12.94
CA THR A 47 -2.07 12.78 -13.52
C THR A 47 -2.32 13.02 -15.02
N GLN A 48 -2.08 14.22 -15.55
CA GLN A 48 -2.49 14.58 -16.91
C GLN A 48 -1.88 13.66 -17.98
N ALA A 49 -0.55 13.50 -17.99
CA ALA A 49 0.13 12.69 -19.01
C ALA A 49 -0.08 11.19 -18.81
N VAL A 50 -0.19 10.72 -17.57
CA VAL A 50 -0.45 9.30 -17.26
C VAL A 50 -1.84 8.88 -17.74
N LYS A 51 -2.84 9.74 -17.54
CA LYS A 51 -4.24 9.54 -17.94
C LYS A 51 -4.51 9.73 -19.42
N ALA A 52 -3.64 10.48 -20.12
CA ALA A 52 -3.77 10.70 -21.56
C ALA A 52 -3.46 9.45 -22.40
N ILE A 53 -2.81 8.45 -21.81
CA ILE A 53 -2.50 7.18 -22.47
C ILE A 53 -3.61 6.18 -22.15
N ASP A 54 -4.07 5.44 -23.16
CA ASP A 54 -5.06 4.38 -22.96
C ASP A 54 -4.45 3.24 -22.13
N ALA A 55 -5.18 2.77 -21.11
CA ALA A 55 -4.76 1.65 -20.27
C ALA A 55 -4.50 0.40 -21.10
N ALA A 56 -5.33 0.14 -22.12
CA ALA A 56 -5.19 -1.02 -23.01
C ALA A 56 -3.98 -0.92 -23.96
N SER A 57 -3.37 0.27 -24.11
CA SER A 57 -2.24 0.48 -25.02
C SER A 57 -0.89 0.08 -24.42
N THR A 58 -0.83 -0.29 -23.14
CA THR A 58 0.42 -0.62 -22.42
C THR A 58 0.20 -1.69 -21.36
N ALA A 59 1.27 -2.22 -20.78
CA ALA A 59 1.17 -3.16 -19.66
C ALA A 59 0.82 -2.53 -18.29
N PHE A 60 0.69 -1.20 -18.18
CA PHE A 60 0.30 -0.54 -16.93
C PHE A 60 -1.21 -0.23 -16.92
N PRO A 61 -2.02 -0.92 -16.08
CA PRO A 61 -3.48 -0.85 -16.12
C PRO A 61 -4.07 0.34 -15.35
N HIS A 62 -3.45 0.73 -14.23
CA HIS A 62 -4.05 1.61 -13.21
C HIS A 62 -3.83 3.09 -13.50
N ARG A 63 -4.20 3.53 -14.71
CA ARG A 63 -3.94 4.90 -15.20
C ARG A 63 -4.84 5.96 -14.59
N ASP A 64 -5.99 5.56 -14.06
CA ASP A 64 -6.98 6.46 -13.46
C ASP A 64 -6.68 6.85 -12.01
N ASP A 65 -5.76 6.13 -11.35
CA ASP A 65 -5.29 6.42 -9.99
C ASP A 65 -4.55 7.77 -9.95
N ASN A 66 -4.80 8.54 -8.89
CA ASN A 66 -4.19 9.86 -8.68
C ASN A 66 -3.07 9.81 -7.66
N ILE A 67 -3.07 8.80 -6.81
CA ILE A 67 -2.26 8.71 -5.61
C ILE A 67 -1.74 7.28 -5.50
N LEU A 68 -0.47 7.13 -5.16
CA LEU A 68 0.08 5.88 -4.65
C LEU A 68 0.31 6.03 -3.15
N VAL A 69 -0.17 5.05 -2.41
CA VAL A 69 0.07 4.96 -0.97
C VAL A 69 0.77 3.65 -0.70
N THR A 70 1.87 3.70 0.05
CA THR A 70 2.66 2.49 0.34
C THR A 70 3.07 2.44 1.80
N SER A 71 2.72 1.34 2.46
CA SER A 71 3.29 1.00 3.77
C SER A 71 4.62 0.29 3.56
N TYR A 72 5.70 0.85 4.08
CA TYR A 72 7.03 0.25 4.11
C TYR A 72 7.27 -0.31 5.51
N VAL A 73 7.15 -1.63 5.66
CA VAL A 73 7.40 -2.32 6.92
C VAL A 73 8.85 -2.78 6.96
N MET A 74 9.63 -2.27 7.92
CA MET A 74 11.08 -2.47 8.00
C MET A 74 11.49 -2.98 9.38
N TYR A 75 12.34 -4.01 9.39
CA TYR A 75 12.83 -4.63 10.62
C TYR A 75 14.12 -5.42 10.38
N ALA A 76 14.80 -5.80 11.46
CA ALA A 76 15.92 -6.74 11.38
C ALA A 76 15.39 -8.15 11.06
N PRO A 77 16.08 -8.96 10.22
CA PRO A 77 15.60 -10.31 9.91
C PRO A 77 15.39 -11.14 11.18
N ASP A 78 14.14 -11.52 11.43
CA ASP A 78 13.72 -12.29 12.61
C ASP A 78 12.43 -13.05 12.27
N SER A 79 12.50 -14.38 12.28
CA SER A 79 11.36 -15.25 11.95
C SER A 79 10.19 -15.11 12.92
N ASN A 80 10.41 -14.59 14.13
CA ASN A 80 9.34 -14.32 15.09
C ASN A 80 8.60 -13.01 14.76
N VAL A 81 9.29 -12.07 14.10
CA VAL A 81 8.73 -10.76 13.70
C VAL A 81 8.06 -10.85 12.32
N ASP A 82 8.54 -11.72 11.43
CA ASP A 82 7.98 -11.94 10.09
C ASP A 82 6.44 -11.98 10.03
N PRO A 83 5.74 -12.85 10.80
CA PRO A 83 4.27 -12.89 10.73
C PRO A 83 3.61 -11.60 11.24
N ILE A 84 4.19 -10.95 12.24
CA ILE A 84 3.70 -9.69 12.82
C ILE A 84 3.83 -8.56 11.80
N ALA A 85 4.99 -8.46 11.16
CA ALA A 85 5.28 -7.47 10.13
C ALA A 85 4.35 -7.62 8.93
N LYS A 86 4.10 -8.86 8.51
CA LYS A 86 3.18 -9.17 7.41
C LYS A 86 1.74 -8.79 7.74
N GLU A 87 1.22 -9.24 8.88
CA GLU A 87 -0.15 -8.91 9.32
C GLU A 87 -0.34 -7.39 9.44
N PHE A 88 0.66 -6.70 10.01
CA PHE A 88 0.63 -5.25 10.16
C PHE A 88 0.52 -4.56 8.80
N GLY A 89 1.38 -4.89 7.83
CA GLY A 89 1.35 -4.27 6.50
C GLY A 89 0.06 -4.55 5.72
N GLU A 90 -0.42 -5.79 5.75
CA GLU A 90 -1.70 -6.18 5.13
C GLU A 90 -2.87 -5.40 5.75
N LYS A 91 -2.87 -5.23 7.07
CA LYS A 91 -3.90 -4.48 7.80
C LYS A 91 -3.91 -3.01 7.43
N LEU A 92 -2.74 -2.36 7.33
CA LEU A 92 -2.65 -0.97 6.90
C LEU A 92 -3.20 -0.79 5.46
N ARG A 93 -2.83 -1.68 4.53
CA ARG A 93 -3.36 -1.65 3.16
C ARG A 93 -4.85 -1.90 3.11
N ARG A 94 -5.37 -2.79 3.97
CA ARG A 94 -6.81 -3.08 4.07
C ARG A 94 -7.61 -1.86 4.49
N TYR A 95 -7.15 -1.06 5.46
CA TYR A 95 -7.84 0.19 5.82
C TYR A 95 -8.00 1.15 4.63
N LEU A 96 -6.99 1.23 3.77
CA LEU A 96 -7.03 2.05 2.58
C LEU A 96 -7.95 1.48 1.51
N LEU A 97 -7.91 0.16 1.30
CA LEU A 97 -8.78 -0.54 0.35
C LEU A 97 -10.25 -0.39 0.75
N ASP A 98 -10.58 -0.66 2.01
CA ASP A 98 -11.94 -0.52 2.56
C ASP A 98 -12.47 0.92 2.43
N GLY A 99 -11.58 1.92 2.51
CA GLY A 99 -11.91 3.33 2.34
C GLY A 99 -11.82 3.86 0.90
N SER A 100 -11.43 3.03 -0.06
CA SER A 100 -11.26 3.42 -1.47
C SER A 100 -12.60 3.54 -2.19
N ASP A 101 -12.56 3.98 -3.45
CA ASP A 101 -13.73 3.96 -4.33
C ASP A 101 -14.06 2.57 -4.90
N ASP A 102 -13.18 1.58 -4.67
CA ASP A 102 -13.32 0.21 -5.16
C ASP A 102 -12.81 -0.82 -4.13
N PRO A 103 -13.52 -1.03 -3.00
CA PRO A 103 -13.04 -1.91 -1.92
C PRO A 103 -12.89 -3.39 -2.30
N GLU A 104 -13.46 -3.82 -3.42
CA GLU A 104 -13.39 -5.21 -3.89
C GLU A 104 -12.11 -5.48 -4.70
N HIS A 105 -11.47 -4.45 -5.25
CA HIS A 105 -10.34 -4.59 -6.17
C HIS A 105 -9.11 -3.82 -5.70
N LEU A 106 -8.14 -4.56 -5.17
CA LEU A 106 -6.82 -4.00 -4.89
C LEU A 106 -6.13 -3.59 -6.19
N ARG A 107 -5.59 -2.37 -6.23
CA ARG A 107 -4.76 -1.85 -7.33
C ARG A 107 -3.32 -1.70 -6.86
N ALA A 108 -2.50 -2.72 -7.07
CA ALA A 108 -1.14 -2.76 -6.56
C ALA A 108 -0.15 -2.29 -7.64
N TYR A 109 0.75 -1.38 -7.27
CA TYR A 109 1.80 -0.95 -8.19
C TYR A 109 2.92 -2.00 -8.26
N VAL A 110 3.09 -2.61 -9.43
CA VAL A 110 4.01 -3.74 -9.67
C VAL A 110 5.43 -3.54 -9.12
N ASN A 111 5.99 -2.33 -9.20
CA ASN A 111 7.36 -2.09 -8.75
C ASN A 111 7.50 -2.16 -7.23
N TYR A 112 6.40 -2.00 -6.50
CA TYR A 112 6.34 -1.99 -5.04
C TYR A 112 5.58 -3.21 -4.48
N ALA A 113 5.05 -4.09 -5.33
CA ALA A 113 4.37 -5.30 -4.87
C ALA A 113 5.33 -6.23 -4.11
N ASP A 114 4.87 -6.81 -3.01
CA ASP A 114 5.66 -7.72 -2.16
C ASP A 114 5.47 -9.20 -2.55
N GLY A 115 4.44 -9.47 -3.36
CA GLY A 115 4.13 -10.81 -3.87
C GLY A 115 2.96 -11.49 -3.15
N ASP A 116 2.29 -10.78 -2.24
CA ASP A 116 1.05 -11.23 -1.62
C ASP A 116 -0.19 -10.86 -2.46
N GLU A 117 -0.01 -9.96 -3.43
CA GLU A 117 -1.07 -9.49 -4.32
C GLU A 117 -1.38 -10.50 -5.44
N SER A 118 -2.64 -10.53 -5.88
CA SER A 118 -3.02 -11.33 -7.04
C SER A 118 -2.49 -10.72 -8.35
N LEU A 119 -2.36 -11.54 -9.39
CA LEU A 119 -2.01 -11.03 -10.72
C LEU A 119 -3.01 -9.98 -11.22
N GLN A 120 -4.30 -10.16 -10.92
CA GLN A 120 -5.35 -9.20 -11.23
C GLN A 120 -5.10 -7.85 -10.52
N ALA A 121 -4.66 -7.86 -9.26
CA ALA A 121 -4.39 -6.64 -8.53
C ALA A 121 -3.19 -5.86 -9.10
N ILE A 122 -2.18 -6.58 -9.59
CA ILE A 122 -0.96 -6.00 -10.15
C ILE A 122 -1.16 -5.54 -11.60
N TYR A 123 -1.83 -6.36 -12.41
CA TYR A 123 -1.86 -6.23 -13.87
C TYR A 123 -3.22 -5.84 -14.46
N GLY A 124 -4.27 -5.76 -13.65
CA GLY A 124 -5.61 -5.38 -14.09
C GLY A 124 -6.30 -6.42 -14.95
#